data_AF-A0A1S7LGM9-F1
#
_entry.id   AF-A0A1S7LGM9-F1
#
_cell.length_a   1.000
_cell.length_b   1.000
_cell.length_c   1.000
_cell.angle_alpha   90.00
_cell.angle_beta   90.00
_cell.angle_gamma   90.00
#
_symmetry.space_group_name_H-M   'P 1'
#
loop_
_entity.id
_entity.type
_entity.pdbx_description
1 polymer ?
#
loop_
_entity_poly.entity_id
_entity_poly.type
_entity_poly.pdbx_seq_one_letter_code
_entity_poly.pdbx_strand_id
1 'polypeptide(L)'
;MDPEEIGAFAINTPFLIEHEGTVQMLFIASIDGDDHERNYDLWLKASKNARPRKVLSFHDCVHNPWVVREDGFYRLYITVMENAHDPAIYRSSIRTFTSTDLVNWRHEAEVIAGNDTFPEVEGVSVIKEESDRYVGYFTVASAGDKVHPRFSENYTVFYAYSLDGIRFGEWHWPEGLDPVEGESDRGIYKPNIYRVGPSDYACFVSVVPWLHRFHQMVYRSRDLKRWEKLGPWLPPDPGSATHALKATLFRGYLTFALRDQRFRTWIRTVPIDLSALCPEWKRYHRPFTL
;
A
#
# COMPACT_ATOMS: atom_id res chain seq x y z
N MET A 1 12.49 -13.67 0.80
CA MET A 1 13.87 -13.19 0.72
C MET A 1 14.33 -13.01 2.14
N ASP A 2 15.52 -13.48 2.46
CA ASP A 2 16.07 -13.32 3.80
C ASP A 2 16.66 -11.90 3.95
N PRO A 3 16.30 -11.10 4.96
CA PRO A 3 16.95 -9.80 5.22
C PRO A 3 18.48 -9.90 5.33
N GLU A 4 19.00 -11.03 5.81
CA GLU A 4 20.44 -11.28 5.92
C GLU A 4 21.15 -11.27 4.55
N GLU A 5 20.46 -11.63 3.45
CA GLU A 5 21.04 -11.62 2.08
C GLU A 5 21.57 -10.24 1.66
N ILE A 6 21.02 -9.17 2.25
CA ILE A 6 21.35 -7.78 1.93
C ILE A 6 21.86 -7.00 3.15
N GLY A 7 22.12 -7.68 4.27
CA GLY A 7 22.54 -7.06 5.52
C GLY A 7 21.48 -6.11 6.10
N ALA A 8 20.20 -6.42 5.89
CA ALA A 8 19.09 -5.62 6.42
C ALA A 8 18.56 -6.24 7.72
N PHE A 9 18.08 -5.39 8.63
CA PHE A 9 17.33 -5.81 9.81
C PHE A 9 15.95 -6.37 9.42
N ALA A 10 15.25 -5.70 8.50
CA ALA A 10 13.92 -6.10 8.05
C ALA A 10 13.68 -5.76 6.58
N ILE A 11 12.86 -6.57 5.92
CA ILE A 11 12.35 -6.31 4.56
C ILE A 11 10.86 -6.03 4.64
N ASN A 12 10.44 -4.92 4.05
CA ASN A 12 9.06 -4.44 4.05
C ASN A 12 8.57 -4.10 2.64
N THR A 13 7.24 -4.13 2.48
CA THR A 13 6.49 -3.62 1.31
C THR A 13 7.04 -4.03 -0.06
N PRO A 14 7.10 -5.33 -0.42
CA PRO A 14 7.45 -5.74 -1.76
C PRO A 14 6.34 -5.35 -2.73
N PHE A 15 6.77 -4.89 -3.90
CA PHE A 15 5.95 -4.49 -5.02
C PHE A 15 6.47 -5.20 -6.27
N LEU A 16 5.61 -5.97 -6.93
CA LEU A 16 5.98 -6.61 -8.20
C LEU A 16 5.64 -5.69 -9.37
N ILE A 17 6.60 -5.53 -10.28
CA ILE A 17 6.48 -4.73 -11.49
C ILE A 17 6.98 -5.50 -12.70
N GLU A 18 6.36 -5.27 -13.86
CA GLU A 18 6.84 -5.80 -15.12
C GLU A 18 7.77 -4.80 -15.83
N HIS A 19 8.95 -5.28 -16.20
CA HIS A 19 9.95 -4.54 -16.95
C HIS A 19 10.62 -5.48 -17.96
N GLU A 20 10.66 -5.05 -19.23
CA GLU A 20 11.27 -5.81 -20.33
C GLU A 20 10.79 -7.27 -20.43
N GLY A 21 9.49 -7.50 -20.19
CA GLY A 21 8.89 -8.84 -20.24
C GLY A 21 9.24 -9.74 -19.04
N THR A 22 9.89 -9.19 -18.01
CA THR A 22 10.22 -9.90 -16.76
C THR A 22 9.50 -9.29 -15.56
N VAL A 23 9.11 -10.14 -14.61
CA VAL A 23 8.55 -9.69 -13.33
C VAL A 23 9.70 -9.48 -12.35
N GLN A 24 9.84 -8.24 -11.89
CA GLN A 24 10.85 -7.80 -10.95
C GLN A 24 10.17 -7.38 -9.64
N MET A 25 10.91 -7.46 -8.54
CA MET A 25 10.42 -7.06 -7.22
C MET A 25 11.19 -5.85 -6.73
N LEU A 26 10.48 -4.75 -6.51
CA LEU A 26 10.96 -3.64 -5.69
C LEU A 26 10.56 -3.89 -4.24
N PHE A 27 11.40 -3.56 -3.28
CA PHE A 27 11.08 -3.71 -1.87
C PHE A 27 11.92 -2.76 -1.03
N ILE A 28 11.39 -2.39 0.14
CA ILE A 28 12.08 -1.53 1.08
C ILE A 28 12.78 -2.41 2.11
N ALA A 29 13.98 -2.03 2.53
CA ALA A 29 14.72 -2.69 3.59
C ALA A 29 15.14 -1.67 4.65
N SER A 30 14.94 -2.00 5.93
CA SER A 30 15.50 -1.28 7.07
C SER A 30 16.92 -1.80 7.28
N ILE A 31 17.92 -0.93 7.16
CA ILE A 31 19.33 -1.34 7.28
C ILE A 31 19.75 -1.36 8.74
N ASP A 32 19.49 -0.27 9.45
CA ASP A 32 19.80 -0.17 10.86
C ASP A 32 18.63 -0.72 11.68
N GLY A 33 18.95 -1.54 12.68
CA GLY A 33 17.97 -2.24 13.51
C GLY A 33 17.37 -1.40 14.64
N ASP A 34 16.37 -2.03 15.27
CA ASP A 34 15.57 -1.66 16.46
C ASP A 34 14.71 -0.39 16.42
N ASP A 35 15.15 0.70 15.79
CA ASP A 35 14.37 1.94 15.91
C ASP A 35 13.28 2.11 14.85
N HIS A 36 13.22 1.30 13.79
CA HIS A 36 12.25 1.45 12.68
C HIS A 36 12.13 2.87 12.07
N GLU A 37 12.97 3.82 12.46
CA GLU A 37 12.73 5.24 12.29
C GLU A 37 13.71 5.89 11.30
N ARG A 38 14.77 5.19 10.87
CA ARG A 38 15.85 5.73 10.02
C ARG A 38 16.54 4.66 9.16
N ASN A 39 17.30 5.13 8.16
CA ASN A 39 18.21 4.34 7.31
C ASN A 39 17.52 3.18 6.59
N TYR A 40 16.66 3.55 5.64
CA TYR A 40 15.97 2.63 4.76
C TYR A 40 16.52 2.68 3.35
N ASP A 41 16.52 1.55 2.67
CA ASP A 41 16.96 1.43 1.28
C ASP A 41 15.82 0.86 0.42
N LEU A 42 15.72 1.31 -0.84
CA LEU A 42 14.92 0.65 -1.86
C LEU A 42 15.81 -0.31 -2.65
N TRP A 43 15.34 -1.53 -2.81
CA TRP A 43 16.05 -2.60 -3.48
C TRP A 43 15.22 -3.18 -4.62
N LEU A 44 15.92 -3.66 -5.65
CA LEU A 44 15.37 -4.35 -6.80
C LEU A 44 15.91 -5.77 -6.86
N LYS A 45 15.02 -6.75 -7.04
CA LYS A 45 15.37 -8.13 -7.37
C LYS A 45 14.73 -8.48 -8.71
N ALA A 46 15.56 -8.52 -9.76
CA ALA A 46 15.12 -8.68 -11.14
C ALA A 46 14.50 -10.05 -11.45
N SER A 47 14.81 -11.09 -10.67
CA SER A 47 14.19 -12.40 -10.77
C SER A 47 14.37 -13.18 -9.47
N LYS A 48 13.66 -14.30 -9.31
CA LYS A 48 13.78 -15.18 -8.13
C LYS A 48 15.23 -15.52 -7.78
N ASN A 49 16.07 -15.74 -8.80
CA ASN A 49 17.47 -16.18 -8.63
C ASN A 49 18.48 -15.04 -8.73
N ALA A 50 18.06 -13.83 -9.10
CA ALA A 50 18.94 -12.68 -9.18
C ALA A 50 19.39 -12.23 -7.78
N ARG A 51 20.63 -11.74 -7.68
CA ARG A 51 21.06 -11.02 -6.47
C ARG A 51 20.28 -9.70 -6.37
N PRO A 52 19.75 -9.33 -5.19
CA PRO A 52 19.15 -8.02 -5.00
C PRO A 52 20.19 -6.91 -5.23
N ARG A 53 19.73 -5.80 -5.78
CA ARG A 53 20.54 -4.60 -6.01
C ARG A 53 19.87 -3.43 -5.31
N LYS A 54 20.63 -2.64 -4.57
CA LYS A 54 20.18 -1.36 -4.04
C LYS A 54 20.00 -0.35 -5.17
N VAL A 55 18.88 0.37 -5.15
CA VAL A 55 18.52 1.36 -6.18
C VAL A 55 18.29 2.76 -5.62
N LEU A 56 17.92 2.90 -4.34
CA LEU A 56 17.88 4.17 -3.62
C LEU A 56 18.26 3.97 -2.14
N SER A 57 18.78 5.04 -1.52
CA SER A 57 19.04 5.12 -0.09
C SER A 57 18.33 6.31 0.53
N PHE A 58 17.82 6.12 1.73
CA PHE A 58 17.09 7.11 2.51
C PHE A 58 17.65 7.16 3.93
N HIS A 59 17.92 8.36 4.43
CA HIS A 59 18.28 8.55 5.84
C HIS A 59 17.07 8.40 6.77
N ASP A 60 15.88 8.71 6.25
CA ASP A 60 14.61 8.66 6.96
C ASP A 60 13.90 7.32 6.81
N CYS A 61 12.86 7.13 7.62
CA CYS A 61 11.94 6.02 7.44
C CYS A 61 11.15 6.19 6.13
N VAL A 62 11.07 5.12 5.33
CA VAL A 62 10.27 5.12 4.09
C VAL A 62 9.38 3.89 3.96
N HIS A 63 8.18 4.08 3.41
CA HIS A 63 7.16 3.03 3.29
C HIS A 63 6.35 3.14 1.99
N ASN A 64 5.64 2.07 1.65
CA ASN A 64 4.62 2.01 0.60
C ASN A 64 5.10 2.51 -0.77
N PRO A 65 6.08 1.83 -1.38
CA PRO A 65 6.44 2.14 -2.74
C PRO A 65 5.27 1.80 -3.66
N TRP A 66 4.89 2.75 -4.49
CA TRP A 66 3.89 2.58 -5.54
C TRP A 66 4.46 3.05 -6.87
N VAL A 67 4.47 2.19 -7.88
CA VAL A 67 5.05 2.54 -9.19
C VAL A 67 3.97 2.59 -10.26
N VAL A 68 3.93 3.70 -10.97
CA VAL A 68 3.16 3.88 -12.20
C VAL A 68 4.11 3.76 -13.38
N ARG A 69 3.74 2.95 -14.38
CA ARG A 69 4.44 2.93 -15.66
C ARG A 69 3.83 4.00 -16.56
N GLU A 70 4.68 4.87 -17.06
CA GLU A 70 4.36 5.90 -18.04
C GLU A 70 5.05 5.58 -19.37
N ASP A 71 4.79 6.38 -20.40
CA ASP A 71 5.41 6.14 -21.70
C ASP A 71 6.92 6.44 -21.62
N GLY A 72 7.73 5.41 -21.78
CA GLY A 72 9.19 5.50 -21.73
C GLY A 72 9.83 5.59 -20.34
N PHE A 73 9.07 5.68 -19.24
CA PHE A 73 9.63 5.71 -17.89
C PHE A 73 8.68 5.20 -16.81
N TYR A 74 9.21 5.10 -15.59
CA TYR A 74 8.53 4.70 -14.37
C TYR A 74 8.53 5.86 -13.39
N ARG A 75 7.40 6.05 -12.71
CA ARG A 75 7.23 7.02 -11.63
C ARG A 75 6.94 6.27 -10.34
N LEU A 76 7.82 6.39 -9.37
CA LEU A 76 7.70 5.83 -8.02
C LEU A 76 7.17 6.91 -7.09
N TYR A 77 6.11 6.61 -6.36
CA TYR A 77 5.63 7.35 -5.20
C TYR A 77 6.01 6.58 -3.94
N ILE A 78 6.55 7.26 -2.94
CA ILE A 78 6.97 6.63 -1.68
C ILE A 78 6.67 7.56 -0.51
N THR A 79 6.20 6.98 0.59
CA THR A 79 6.06 7.70 1.86
C THR A 79 7.44 7.91 2.48
N VAL A 80 7.72 9.12 2.93
CA VAL A 80 8.92 9.49 3.69
C VAL A 80 8.50 10.11 5.02
N MET A 81 9.03 9.58 6.11
CA MET A 81 8.77 9.97 7.48
C MET A 81 10.06 10.52 8.09
N GLU A 82 10.23 11.84 7.97
CA GLU A 82 11.37 12.57 8.49
C GLU A 82 11.25 12.73 10.01
N ASN A 83 12.36 12.51 10.70
CA ASN A 83 12.43 12.60 12.16
C ASN A 83 11.38 11.73 12.89
N ALA A 84 11.10 10.52 12.40
CA ALA A 84 10.11 9.61 13.00
C ALA A 84 10.33 9.31 14.51
N HIS A 85 11.54 9.56 15.00
CA HIS A 85 11.95 9.44 16.40
C HIS A 85 11.60 10.65 17.29
N ASP A 86 11.33 11.82 16.70
CA ASP A 86 11.07 13.08 17.43
C ASP A 86 9.72 13.69 17.00
N PRO A 87 8.65 13.47 17.80
CA PRO A 87 7.32 13.99 17.51
C PRO A 87 7.24 15.52 17.37
N ALA A 88 8.18 16.28 17.95
CA ALA A 88 8.13 17.73 17.91
C ALA A 88 8.52 18.30 16.53
N ILE A 89 9.31 17.56 15.77
CA ILE A 89 9.81 17.94 14.44
C ILE A 89 9.49 16.87 13.38
N TYR A 90 8.63 15.93 13.73
CA TYR A 90 8.16 14.87 12.84
C TYR A 90 7.47 15.47 11.62
N ARG A 91 7.78 14.92 10.44
CA ARG A 91 7.16 15.32 9.19
C ARG A 91 7.00 14.12 8.27
N SER A 92 5.79 13.96 7.75
CA SER A 92 5.49 12.95 6.74
C SER A 92 5.26 13.60 5.38
N SER A 93 5.66 12.91 4.31
CA SER A 93 5.41 13.34 2.94
C SER A 93 5.32 12.15 1.99
N ILE A 94 4.65 12.33 0.85
CA ILE A 94 4.79 11.44 -0.31
C ILE A 94 5.70 12.13 -1.32
N ARG A 95 6.78 11.46 -1.70
CA ARG A 95 7.74 11.94 -2.69
C ARG A 95 7.69 11.10 -3.96
N THR A 96 7.97 11.73 -5.09
CA THR A 96 8.03 11.07 -6.40
C THR A 96 9.44 11.04 -6.97
N PHE A 97 9.76 9.91 -7.60
CA PHE A 97 11.02 9.63 -8.26
C PHE A 97 10.75 9.06 -9.66
N THR A 98 11.61 9.35 -10.62
CA THR A 98 11.49 8.80 -11.98
C THR A 98 12.69 7.95 -12.36
N SER A 99 12.45 6.92 -13.18
CA SER A 99 13.49 6.02 -13.69
C SER A 99 13.08 5.47 -15.06
N THR A 100 14.03 5.27 -15.97
CA THR A 100 13.78 4.59 -17.26
C THR A 100 14.07 3.08 -17.20
N ASP A 101 14.75 2.61 -16.15
CA ASP A 101 15.33 1.26 -16.07
C ASP A 101 15.09 0.56 -14.71
N LEU A 102 14.26 1.16 -13.84
CA LEU A 102 14.00 0.73 -12.45
C LEU A 102 15.23 0.70 -11.52
N VAL A 103 16.39 1.11 -12.02
CA VAL A 103 17.67 1.01 -11.32
C VAL A 103 18.13 2.40 -10.93
N ASN A 104 18.12 3.33 -11.87
CA ASN A 104 18.57 4.70 -11.69
C ASN A 104 17.36 5.59 -11.47
N TRP A 105 17.09 5.90 -10.20
CA TRP A 105 15.98 6.75 -9.79
C TRP A 105 16.45 8.18 -9.53
N ARG A 106 15.64 9.15 -9.97
CA ARG A 106 15.89 10.57 -9.74
C ARG A 106 14.73 11.14 -8.94
N HIS A 107 15.03 11.78 -7.81
CA HIS A 107 14.03 12.55 -7.09
C HIS A 107 13.51 13.67 -7.99
N GLU A 108 12.20 13.83 -8.03
CA GLU A 108 11.54 14.82 -8.88
C GLU A 108 10.83 15.86 -8.03
N ALA A 109 9.99 15.43 -7.08
CA ALA A 109 9.20 16.35 -6.26
C ALA A 109 8.66 15.71 -4.98
N GLU A 110 8.32 16.57 -4.03
CA GLU A 110 7.35 16.25 -2.99
C GLU A 110 5.93 16.49 -3.53
N VAL A 111 5.11 15.45 -3.49
CA VAL A 111 3.75 15.43 -4.05
C VAL A 111 2.75 16.01 -3.04
N ILE A 112 2.94 15.65 -1.78
CA ILE A 112 2.10 16.02 -0.66
C ILE A 112 2.92 15.91 0.63
N ALA A 113 2.69 16.82 1.56
CA ALA A 113 3.19 16.74 2.92
C ALA A 113 2.06 16.82 3.95
N GLY A 114 2.31 16.28 5.13
CA GLY A 114 1.46 16.50 6.29
C GLY A 114 1.37 17.98 6.66
N ASN A 115 0.27 18.34 7.33
CA ASN A 115 -0.03 19.70 7.78
C ASN A 115 -0.73 19.65 9.16
N ASP A 116 -1.11 20.80 9.71
CA ASP A 116 -1.71 20.86 11.06
C ASP A 116 -3.03 20.08 11.20
N THR A 117 -3.78 19.91 10.11
CA THR A 117 -5.04 19.15 10.09
C THR A 117 -4.79 17.65 9.92
N PHE A 118 -3.86 17.31 9.02
CA PHE A 118 -3.45 15.95 8.68
C PHE A 118 -1.93 15.83 8.86
N PRO A 119 -1.45 15.66 10.10
CA PRO A 119 -0.02 15.67 10.40
C PRO A 119 0.72 14.50 9.75
N GLU A 120 0.01 13.39 9.51
CA GLU A 120 0.53 12.23 8.81
C GLU A 120 -0.13 12.02 7.45
N VAL A 121 0.70 11.89 6.42
CA VAL A 121 0.35 11.40 5.09
C VAL A 121 1.15 10.13 4.82
N GLU A 122 0.44 9.02 4.60
CA GLU A 122 1.06 7.73 4.32
C GLU A 122 0.23 6.96 3.29
N GLY A 123 0.86 6.03 2.56
CA GLY A 123 0.12 5.04 1.79
C GLY A 123 -0.47 5.65 0.55
N VAL A 124 0.17 5.36 -0.58
CA VAL A 124 -0.15 5.98 -1.86
C VAL A 124 -0.52 4.90 -2.88
N SER A 125 -1.57 5.18 -3.65
CA SER A 125 -1.89 4.50 -4.91
C SER A 125 -2.20 5.53 -5.96
N VAL A 126 -1.45 5.53 -7.06
CA VAL A 126 -1.72 6.40 -8.21
C VAL A 126 -2.08 5.58 -9.42
N ILE A 127 -3.13 6.00 -10.11
CA ILE A 127 -3.65 5.37 -11.33
C ILE A 127 -3.61 6.41 -12.43
N LYS A 128 -3.01 6.06 -13.56
CA LYS A 128 -3.14 6.86 -14.78
C LYS A 128 -4.39 6.41 -15.54
N GLU A 129 -5.34 7.32 -15.72
CA GLU A 129 -6.54 7.11 -16.54
C GLU A 129 -6.22 7.22 -18.03
N GLU A 130 -7.12 6.71 -18.87
CA GLU A 130 -6.99 6.79 -20.34
C GLU A 130 -7.07 8.24 -20.85
N SER A 131 -7.65 9.15 -20.08
CA SER A 131 -7.68 10.59 -20.37
C SER A 131 -6.37 11.31 -20.05
N ASP A 132 -5.26 10.58 -19.85
CA ASP A 132 -3.94 11.08 -19.41
C ASP A 132 -3.95 11.84 -18.07
N ARG A 133 -5.00 11.66 -17.28
CA ARG A 133 -5.11 12.22 -15.92
C ARG A 133 -4.68 11.18 -14.89
N TYR A 134 -4.09 11.64 -13.80
CA TYR A 134 -3.76 10.82 -12.64
C TYR A 134 -4.83 10.94 -11.57
N VAL A 135 -5.19 9.81 -10.97
CA VAL A 135 -6.00 9.74 -9.75
C VAL A 135 -5.10 9.18 -8.66
N GLY A 136 -4.80 10.00 -7.65
CA GLY A 136 -3.99 9.63 -6.51
C GLY A 136 -4.87 9.38 -5.31
N TYR A 137 -4.65 8.27 -4.62
CA TYR A 137 -5.27 7.91 -3.37
C TYR A 137 -4.22 7.96 -2.27
N PHE A 138 -4.52 8.65 -1.19
CA PHE A 138 -3.60 8.94 -0.10
C PHE A 138 -4.27 8.61 1.23
N THR A 139 -3.57 7.91 2.11
CA THR A 139 -4.02 7.80 3.50
C THR A 139 -3.50 8.99 4.29
N VAL A 140 -4.35 9.54 5.14
CA VAL A 140 -3.96 10.56 6.10
C VAL A 140 -4.41 10.15 7.48
N ALA A 141 -3.64 10.49 8.50
CA ALA A 141 -4.09 10.38 9.87
C ALA A 141 -4.64 11.72 10.33
N SER A 142 -5.85 11.71 10.91
CA SER A 142 -6.34 12.89 11.62
C SER A 142 -5.56 13.12 12.90
N ALA A 143 -5.33 14.38 13.27
CA ALA A 143 -4.85 14.75 14.60
C ALA A 143 -5.92 14.46 15.68
N GLY A 144 -6.15 13.20 16.04
CA GLY A 144 -6.86 12.85 17.28
C GLY A 144 -6.06 13.28 18.51
N ASP A 145 -6.71 13.49 19.66
CA ASP A 145 -6.13 14.09 20.88
C ASP A 145 -4.68 13.60 21.15
N LYS A 146 -3.73 14.55 21.09
CA LYS A 146 -2.27 14.35 21.07
C LYS A 146 -1.67 13.91 22.42
N VAL A 147 -2.36 13.08 23.20
CA VAL A 147 -1.93 12.73 24.57
C VAL A 147 -1.06 11.45 24.62
N HIS A 148 -0.90 10.71 23.50
CA HIS A 148 0.15 9.69 23.38
C HIS A 148 0.75 9.62 21.96
N PRO A 149 2.08 9.74 21.78
CA PRO A 149 2.71 10.12 20.51
C PRO A 149 2.88 9.00 19.46
N ARG A 150 2.22 7.85 19.58
CA ARG A 150 2.38 6.77 18.58
C ARG A 150 1.09 6.21 17.96
N PHE A 151 -0.13 6.43 18.51
CA PHE A 151 -1.29 5.61 18.10
C PHE A 151 -2.70 6.19 18.38
N SER A 152 -2.97 7.48 18.16
CA SER A 152 -4.33 8.08 18.31
C SER A 152 -5.00 8.45 16.97
N GLU A 153 -4.80 7.62 15.94
CA GLU A 153 -5.10 7.96 14.55
C GLU A 153 -6.41 7.34 14.04
N ASN A 154 -7.28 8.18 13.47
CA ASN A 154 -8.25 7.73 12.46
C ASN A 154 -7.59 7.88 11.08
N TYR A 155 -7.14 6.78 10.51
CA TYR A 155 -6.67 6.71 9.14
C TYR A 155 -7.83 6.83 8.17
N THR A 156 -7.75 7.83 7.31
CA THR A 156 -8.76 8.09 6.28
C THR A 156 -8.10 8.10 4.92
N VAL A 157 -8.75 7.49 3.94
CA VAL A 157 -8.30 7.52 2.55
C VAL A 157 -9.03 8.62 1.80
N PHE A 158 -8.29 9.49 1.13
CA PHE A 158 -8.81 10.49 0.21
C PHE A 158 -8.28 10.22 -1.19
N TYR A 159 -8.96 10.78 -2.19
CA TYR A 159 -8.41 10.86 -3.54
C TYR A 159 -8.36 12.28 -4.07
N ALA A 160 -7.44 12.52 -4.99
CA ALA A 160 -7.29 13.78 -5.69
C ALA A 160 -6.86 13.54 -7.14
N TYR A 161 -7.09 14.53 -8.00
CA TYR A 161 -6.71 14.49 -9.41
C TYR A 161 -5.44 15.27 -9.68
N SER A 162 -4.64 14.79 -10.63
CA SER A 162 -3.47 15.51 -11.15
C SER A 162 -3.37 15.37 -12.66
N LEU A 163 -2.86 16.40 -13.34
CA LEU A 163 -2.56 16.35 -14.78
C LEU A 163 -1.10 15.94 -15.05
N ASP A 164 -0.21 16.15 -14.09
CA ASP A 164 1.24 15.90 -14.24
C ASP A 164 1.76 14.76 -13.36
N GLY A 165 0.90 14.19 -12.50
CA GLY A 165 1.28 13.15 -11.56
C GLY A 165 2.09 13.68 -10.37
N ILE A 166 2.18 15.01 -10.20
CA ILE A 166 2.95 15.66 -9.14
C ILE A 166 2.05 16.55 -8.31
N ARG A 167 1.27 17.41 -8.98
CA ARG A 167 0.40 18.38 -8.34
C ARG A 167 -1.01 17.84 -8.29
N PHE A 168 -1.41 17.34 -7.13
CA PHE A 168 -2.76 16.88 -6.88
C PHE A 168 -3.61 18.05 -6.38
N GLY A 169 -4.78 18.21 -6.98
CA GLY A 169 -5.70 19.31 -6.71
C GLY A 169 -6.56 19.08 -5.47
N GLU A 170 -7.86 19.34 -5.62
CA GLU A 170 -8.82 19.20 -4.54
C GLU A 170 -8.93 17.75 -4.05
N TRP A 171 -9.17 17.63 -2.74
CA TRP A 171 -9.30 16.37 -2.04
C TRP A 171 -10.76 15.95 -1.99
N HIS A 172 -11.01 14.70 -2.30
CA HIS A 172 -12.35 14.14 -2.36
C HIS A 172 -12.45 12.90 -1.49
N TRP A 173 -13.63 12.75 -0.87
CA TRP A 173 -14.00 11.55 -0.14
C TRP A 173 -14.40 10.44 -1.13
N PRO A 174 -13.78 9.25 -1.05
CA PRO A 174 -14.19 8.10 -1.84
C PRO A 174 -15.48 7.49 -1.26
N GLU A 175 -16.61 7.69 -1.93
CA GLU A 175 -17.92 7.19 -1.48
C GLU A 175 -17.88 5.65 -1.32
N GLY A 176 -18.24 5.14 -0.14
CA GLY A 176 -18.33 3.70 0.12
C GLY A 176 -17.00 2.99 0.38
N LEU A 177 -15.88 3.72 0.34
CA LEU A 177 -14.59 3.24 0.82
C LEU A 177 -14.43 3.68 2.29
N ASP A 178 -15.29 3.14 3.15
CA ASP A 178 -15.31 3.42 4.58
C ASP A 178 -15.16 2.11 5.37
N PRO A 179 -14.53 2.11 6.56
CA PRO A 179 -14.60 0.97 7.45
C PRO A 179 -16.04 0.82 7.94
N VAL A 180 -16.55 -0.42 8.00
CA VAL A 180 -17.87 -0.65 8.61
C VAL A 180 -17.73 -0.54 10.13
N GLU A 181 -18.72 0.07 10.77
CA GLU A 181 -18.80 0.21 12.22
C GLU A 181 -18.58 -1.15 12.90
N GLY A 182 -17.61 -1.22 13.81
CA GLY A 182 -17.20 -2.46 14.49
C GLY A 182 -16.13 -3.31 13.79
N GLU A 183 -15.71 -2.98 12.56
CA GLU A 183 -14.58 -3.63 11.87
C GLU A 183 -13.24 -2.91 12.10
N SER A 184 -13.30 -1.61 12.39
CA SER A 184 -12.12 -0.78 12.65
C SER A 184 -12.45 0.34 13.63
N ASP A 185 -11.57 0.54 14.60
CA ASP A 185 -11.61 1.69 15.50
C ASP A 185 -10.62 2.79 15.08
N ARG A 186 -9.81 2.53 14.04
CA ARG A 186 -8.74 3.44 13.56
C ARG A 186 -8.79 3.71 12.06
N GLY A 187 -9.83 3.26 11.37
CA GLY A 187 -10.01 3.53 9.95
C GLY A 187 -9.40 2.51 8.98
N ILE A 188 -9.06 2.98 7.78
CA ILE A 188 -8.57 2.18 6.64
C ILE A 188 -7.26 2.78 6.13
N TYR A 189 -6.37 1.91 5.71
CA TYR A 189 -4.97 2.26 5.53
C TYR A 189 -4.34 1.57 4.33
N LYS A 190 -3.40 2.27 3.68
CA LYS A 190 -2.60 1.77 2.55
C LYS A 190 -3.48 1.23 1.40
N PRO A 191 -4.25 2.09 0.71
CA PRO A 191 -5.00 1.67 -0.46
C PRO A 191 -4.04 1.15 -1.53
N ASN A 192 -4.30 -0.05 -2.06
CA ASN A 192 -3.58 -0.62 -3.20
C ASN A 192 -4.60 -0.84 -4.31
N ILE A 193 -4.61 0.05 -5.30
CA ILE A 193 -5.65 0.07 -6.32
C ILE A 193 -5.11 -0.43 -7.65
N TYR A 194 -5.81 -1.39 -8.23
CA TYR A 194 -5.43 -1.99 -9.49
C TYR A 194 -6.58 -1.96 -10.46
N ARG A 195 -6.26 -1.72 -11.74
CA ARG A 195 -7.19 -1.96 -12.84
C ARG A 195 -7.29 -3.47 -13.08
N VAL A 196 -8.50 -4.02 -13.02
CA VAL A 196 -8.77 -5.46 -13.12
C VAL A 196 -9.57 -5.84 -14.37
N GLY A 197 -10.07 -4.84 -15.09
CA GLY A 197 -10.76 -4.96 -16.38
C GLY A 197 -10.69 -3.64 -17.15
N PRO A 198 -11.35 -3.54 -18.32
CA PRO A 198 -11.37 -2.30 -19.10
C PRO A 198 -11.85 -1.09 -18.29
N SER A 199 -12.89 -1.30 -17.47
CA SER A 199 -13.57 -0.27 -16.69
C SER A 199 -13.77 -0.66 -15.22
N ASP A 200 -13.02 -1.64 -14.72
CA ASP A 200 -13.18 -2.13 -13.34
C ASP A 200 -11.85 -1.99 -12.59
N TYR A 201 -11.97 -1.55 -11.35
CA TYR A 201 -10.88 -1.38 -10.40
C TYR A 201 -11.15 -2.17 -9.13
N ALA A 202 -10.09 -2.67 -8.53
CA ALA A 202 -10.12 -3.29 -7.21
C ALA A 202 -9.19 -2.53 -6.27
N CYS A 203 -9.66 -2.24 -5.06
CA CYS A 203 -8.87 -1.64 -4.01
C CYS A 203 -8.71 -2.66 -2.87
N PHE A 204 -7.45 -2.88 -2.48
CA PHE A 204 -7.09 -3.69 -1.33
C PHE A 204 -6.56 -2.76 -0.25
N VAL A 205 -7.31 -2.67 0.85
CA VAL A 205 -6.96 -1.83 2.00
C VAL A 205 -6.66 -2.70 3.20
N SER A 206 -5.73 -2.24 4.03
CA SER A 206 -5.53 -2.78 5.37
C SER A 206 -6.50 -2.11 6.33
N VAL A 207 -7.17 -2.90 7.16
CA VAL A 207 -8.02 -2.42 8.25
C VAL A 207 -7.25 -2.60 9.55
N VAL A 208 -7.20 -1.55 10.37
CA VAL A 208 -6.36 -1.49 11.58
C VAL A 208 -7.24 -1.51 12.84
N PRO A 209 -7.54 -2.69 13.43
CA PRO A 209 -8.19 -2.73 14.74
C PRO A 209 -7.20 -2.49 15.88
N TRP A 210 -7.71 -2.10 17.05
CA TRP A 210 -6.96 -1.72 18.26
C TRP A 210 -5.98 -2.79 18.82
N LEU A 211 -6.05 -4.03 18.33
CA LEU A 211 -5.32 -5.20 18.84
C LEU A 211 -4.36 -5.84 17.83
N HIS A 212 -3.81 -5.07 16.89
CA HIS A 212 -2.83 -5.55 15.89
C HIS A 212 -3.31 -6.70 14.97
N ARG A 213 -4.63 -6.92 14.90
CA ARG A 213 -5.25 -7.90 13.99
C ARG A 213 -5.47 -7.29 12.62
N PHE A 214 -4.40 -7.05 11.87
CA PHE A 214 -4.52 -6.63 10.49
C PHE A 214 -5.38 -7.63 9.72
N HIS A 215 -6.40 -7.13 9.05
CA HIS A 215 -7.10 -7.88 8.01
C HIS A 215 -7.19 -7.01 6.75
N GLN A 216 -7.31 -7.66 5.59
CA GLN A 216 -7.41 -6.95 4.33
C GLN A 216 -8.85 -7.01 3.82
N MET A 217 -9.34 -5.88 3.35
CA MET A 217 -10.65 -5.76 2.72
C MET A 217 -10.48 -5.45 1.23
N VAL A 218 -11.38 -6.02 0.42
CA VAL A 218 -11.46 -5.73 -1.00
C VAL A 218 -12.67 -4.85 -1.28
N TYR A 219 -12.45 -3.85 -2.10
CA TYR A 219 -13.49 -3.01 -2.68
C TYR A 219 -13.37 -3.04 -4.20
N ARG A 220 -14.49 -2.79 -4.87
CA ARG A 220 -14.57 -2.65 -6.32
C ARG A 220 -15.08 -1.27 -6.69
N SER A 221 -14.55 -0.70 -7.77
CA SER A 221 -15.07 0.53 -8.35
C SER A 221 -15.07 0.45 -9.87
N ARG A 222 -15.97 1.20 -10.51
CA ARG A 222 -15.97 1.41 -11.97
C ARG A 222 -15.56 2.82 -12.39
N ASP A 223 -15.55 3.76 -11.45
CA ASP A 223 -15.35 5.19 -11.70
C ASP A 223 -14.27 5.83 -10.82
N LEU A 224 -13.62 5.05 -9.96
CA LEU A 224 -12.63 5.52 -8.98
C LEU A 224 -13.18 6.62 -8.06
N LYS A 225 -14.49 6.65 -7.82
CA LYS A 225 -15.14 7.58 -6.89
C LYS A 225 -16.01 6.84 -5.91
N ARG A 226 -16.77 5.88 -6.42
CA ARG A 226 -17.69 5.03 -5.67
C ARG A 226 -17.12 3.64 -5.55
N TRP A 227 -17.09 3.14 -4.33
CA TRP A 227 -16.53 1.85 -3.97
C TRP A 227 -17.61 0.96 -3.38
N GLU A 228 -17.69 -0.24 -3.92
CA GLU A 228 -18.53 -1.32 -3.43
C GLU A 228 -17.66 -2.28 -2.63
N LYS A 229 -18.00 -2.44 -1.34
CA LYS A 229 -17.33 -3.37 -0.45
C LYS A 229 -17.62 -4.81 -0.87
N LEU A 230 -16.57 -5.56 -1.19
CA LEU A 230 -16.67 -7.00 -1.46
C LEU A 230 -16.47 -7.82 -0.17
N GLY A 231 -15.70 -7.34 0.79
CA GLY A 231 -15.52 -8.02 2.08
C GLY A 231 -14.08 -8.46 2.34
N PRO A 232 -13.85 -9.31 3.36
CA PRO A 232 -12.50 -9.67 3.77
C PRO A 232 -11.81 -10.57 2.74
N TRP A 233 -10.61 -10.15 2.35
CA TRP A 233 -9.68 -10.93 1.53
C TRP A 233 -8.86 -11.90 2.37
N LEU A 234 -8.39 -11.42 3.53
CA LEU A 234 -7.60 -12.18 4.49
C LEU A 234 -8.26 -11.99 5.86
N PRO A 235 -8.80 -13.05 6.49
CA PRO A 235 -9.40 -12.93 7.80
C PRO A 235 -8.34 -12.66 8.88
N PRO A 236 -8.72 -12.05 10.02
CA PRO A 236 -7.81 -11.81 11.14
C PRO A 236 -7.22 -13.12 11.67
N ASP A 237 -5.89 -13.23 11.72
CA ASP A 237 -5.20 -14.33 12.39
C ASP A 237 -5.04 -13.98 13.88
N PRO A 238 -5.59 -14.78 14.81
CA PRO A 238 -5.51 -14.48 16.24
C PRO A 238 -4.10 -14.66 16.85
N GLY A 239 -3.09 -15.09 16.07
CA GLY A 239 -1.86 -15.67 16.65
C GLY A 239 -0.50 -15.02 16.39
N SER A 240 -0.27 -14.05 15.49
CA SER A 240 1.12 -13.55 15.32
C SER A 240 1.31 -12.23 14.53
N ALA A 241 2.41 -11.53 14.85
CA ALA A 241 3.01 -10.41 14.10
C ALA A 241 3.36 -10.75 12.63
N THR A 242 3.36 -12.04 12.26
CA THR A 242 3.54 -12.56 10.90
C THR A 242 2.45 -12.09 9.91
N HIS A 243 1.35 -11.50 10.39
CA HIS A 243 0.25 -11.04 9.55
C HIS A 243 0.60 -9.81 8.68
N ALA A 244 1.40 -8.88 9.21
CA ALA A 244 1.89 -7.74 8.44
C ALA A 244 2.82 -8.20 7.31
N LEU A 245 3.69 -9.18 7.58
CA LEU A 245 4.56 -9.80 6.58
C LEU A 245 3.75 -10.58 5.54
N LYS A 246 2.70 -11.31 5.94
CA LYS A 246 1.76 -11.97 5.02
C LYS A 246 1.07 -10.94 4.12
N ALA A 247 0.41 -9.93 4.68
CA ALA A 247 -0.26 -8.84 3.94
C ALA A 247 0.67 -8.12 2.95
N THR A 248 1.93 -7.97 3.35
CA THR A 248 3.03 -7.38 2.59
C THR A 248 3.51 -8.29 1.45
N LEU A 249 3.74 -9.59 1.71
CA LEU A 249 4.03 -10.60 0.69
C LEU A 249 2.87 -10.73 -0.32
N PHE A 250 1.62 -10.59 0.14
CA PHE A 250 0.43 -10.64 -0.72
C PHE A 250 0.39 -9.49 -1.74
N ARG A 251 0.96 -8.30 -1.47
CA ARG A 251 1.06 -7.22 -2.47
C ARG A 251 1.79 -7.66 -3.72
N GLY A 252 2.88 -8.42 -3.54
CA GLY A 252 3.61 -8.99 -4.65
C GLY A 252 2.77 -10.00 -5.42
N TYR A 253 2.12 -10.92 -4.72
CA TYR A 253 1.27 -11.93 -5.36
C TYR A 253 0.01 -11.33 -6.02
N LEU A 254 -0.48 -10.18 -5.57
CA LEU A 254 -1.71 -9.58 -6.08
C LEU A 254 -1.57 -9.11 -7.53
N THR A 255 -0.46 -8.45 -7.89
CA THR A 255 -0.14 -8.11 -9.28
C THR A 255 -0.14 -9.35 -10.19
N PHE A 256 0.20 -10.52 -9.65
CA PHE A 256 0.21 -11.78 -10.38
C PHE A 256 -1.16 -12.48 -10.42
N ALA A 257 -1.89 -12.48 -9.30
CA ALA A 257 -3.27 -12.97 -9.23
C ALA A 257 -4.15 -12.20 -10.22
N LEU A 258 -3.92 -10.89 -10.33
CA LEU A 258 -4.53 -10.04 -11.34
C LEU A 258 -4.15 -10.39 -12.78
N ARG A 259 -3.27 -11.35 -13.08
CA ARG A 259 -3.09 -11.88 -14.45
C ARG A 259 -4.00 -13.08 -14.72
N ASP A 260 -4.46 -13.75 -13.68
CA ASP A 260 -5.35 -14.90 -13.82
C ASP A 260 -6.74 -14.40 -14.26
N GLN A 261 -7.17 -14.83 -15.45
CA GLN A 261 -8.48 -14.47 -16.00
C GLN A 261 -9.63 -14.89 -15.08
N ARG A 262 -9.50 -16.00 -14.35
CA ARG A 262 -10.51 -16.47 -13.38
C ARG A 262 -10.56 -15.53 -12.19
N PHE A 263 -9.42 -15.03 -11.71
CA PHE A 263 -9.36 -14.05 -10.63
C PHE A 263 -9.96 -12.70 -11.04
N ARG A 264 -9.59 -12.18 -12.23
CA ARG A 264 -10.23 -10.98 -12.79
C ARG A 264 -11.73 -11.15 -12.98
N THR A 265 -12.15 -12.34 -13.44
CA THR A 265 -13.58 -12.64 -13.61
C THR A 265 -14.28 -12.69 -12.26
N TRP A 266 -13.68 -13.35 -11.27
CA TRP A 266 -14.19 -13.42 -9.90
C TRP A 266 -14.47 -12.03 -9.30
N ILE A 267 -13.49 -11.10 -9.33
CA ILE A 267 -13.68 -9.72 -8.85
C ILE A 267 -14.85 -9.03 -9.58
N ARG A 268 -15.03 -9.33 -10.86
CA ARG A 268 -16.06 -8.70 -11.71
C ARG A 268 -17.45 -9.31 -11.54
N THR A 269 -17.57 -10.60 -11.19
CA THR A 269 -18.83 -11.35 -11.37
C THR A 269 -19.52 -11.81 -10.08
N VAL A 270 -18.89 -11.76 -8.91
CA VAL A 270 -19.45 -12.44 -7.72
C VAL A 270 -20.34 -11.53 -6.85
N PRO A 271 -21.62 -11.91 -6.63
CA PRO A 271 -22.36 -11.66 -5.39
C PRO A 271 -21.97 -12.75 -4.36
N ILE A 272 -21.56 -12.36 -3.16
CA ILE A 272 -20.60 -13.16 -2.38
C ILE A 272 -21.25 -14.22 -1.48
N ASP A 273 -20.93 -15.50 -1.76
CA ASP A 273 -20.86 -16.60 -0.80
C ASP A 273 -19.41 -17.13 -0.76
N LEU A 274 -18.70 -16.82 0.33
CA LEU A 274 -17.28 -17.13 0.51
C LEU A 274 -16.98 -18.62 0.76
N SER A 275 -18.01 -19.47 0.92
CA SER A 275 -17.81 -20.89 1.22
C SER A 275 -17.32 -21.73 0.03
N ALA A 276 -17.43 -21.20 -1.20
CA ALA A 276 -17.15 -21.96 -2.42
C ALA A 276 -15.69 -21.92 -2.89
N LEU A 277 -14.88 -20.94 -2.47
CA LEU A 277 -13.55 -20.67 -3.05
C LEU A 277 -12.39 -21.36 -2.34
N CYS A 278 -12.63 -21.85 -1.12
CA CYS A 278 -11.62 -22.60 -0.37
C CYS A 278 -12.34 -23.59 0.57
N PRO A 279 -12.54 -24.86 0.17
CA PRO A 279 -13.17 -25.86 1.02
C PRO A 279 -12.45 -26.05 2.38
N GLU A 280 -11.15 -25.72 2.42
CA GLU A 280 -10.31 -25.74 3.62
C GLU A 280 -10.47 -24.49 4.52
N TRP A 281 -11.26 -23.49 4.12
CA TRP A 281 -11.59 -22.31 4.95
C TRP A 281 -12.13 -22.73 6.33
N LYS A 282 -12.89 -23.84 6.39
CA LYS A 282 -13.41 -24.42 7.64
C LYS A 282 -12.32 -24.98 8.57
N ARG A 283 -11.10 -25.27 8.09
CA ARG A 283 -9.99 -25.73 8.96
C ARG A 283 -9.34 -24.60 9.74
N TYR A 284 -9.34 -23.38 9.18
CA TYR A 284 -8.83 -22.17 9.85
C TYR A 284 -9.89 -21.51 10.76
N HIS A 285 -11.14 -21.94 10.61
CA HIS A 285 -12.24 -21.68 11.54
C HIS A 285 -12.36 -22.84 12.54
N ARG A 286 -11.66 -22.78 13.67
CA ARG A 286 -12.36 -23.21 14.89
C ARG A 286 -13.31 -22.06 15.25
N PRO A 287 -14.62 -22.29 15.36
CA PRO A 287 -15.52 -21.27 15.89
C PRO A 287 -14.94 -20.78 17.21
N PHE A 288 -14.93 -19.46 17.42
CA PHE A 288 -14.84 -18.92 18.76
C PHE A 288 -16.01 -19.52 19.55
N THR A 289 -15.72 -20.46 20.46
CA THR A 289 -16.58 -20.68 21.62
C THR A 289 -16.33 -19.50 22.54
N LEU A 290 -17.36 -18.66 22.71
CA LEU A 290 -17.45 -17.69 23.80
C LEU A 290 -17.27 -18.37 25.15
#